data_AF-A0A8T5M2A8-F1
#
_entry.id   AF-A0A8T5M2A8-F1
#
_cell.length_a   1.000
_cell.length_b   1.000
_cell.length_c   1.000
_cell.angle_alpha   90.00
_cell.angle_beta   90.00
_cell.angle_gamma   90.00
#
_symmetry.space_group_name_H-M   'P 1'
#
loop_
_entity.id
_entity.type
_entity.pdbx_description
1 polymer ?
#
loop_
_entity_poly.entity_id
_entity_poly.type
_entity_poly.pdbx_seq_one_letter_code
_entity_poly.pdbx_strand_id
1 'polypeptide(L)'
;MTRNWGVWISHDIDHIRVREHYFRDLFLFRFLGVSGLEVLKGRRSAKSMAKLKLNLFKPNSWDNFDELMALEKKHRIPSTWFFAVNRGKSLSYTIEEITPVVKKLQIGGFDLGLHGQRYADEKEIRREFELFKKVTGKEPKGIRMHYLQMN
;
A
#
# COMPACT_ATOMS: atom_id res chain seq x y z
N MET A 1 -17.98 0.31 -34.97
CA MET A 1 -16.90 0.89 -34.14
C MET A 1 -16.54 -0.11 -33.06
N THR A 2 -15.39 -0.78 -33.16
CA THR A 2 -14.86 -1.61 -32.07
C THR A 2 -14.25 -0.68 -31.03
N ARG A 3 -14.83 -0.63 -29.82
CA ARG A 3 -14.19 0.05 -28.68
C ARG A 3 -12.97 -0.76 -28.26
N ASN A 4 -11.81 -0.12 -28.23
CA ASN A 4 -10.60 -0.70 -27.67
C ASN A 4 -10.59 -0.40 -26.17
N TRP A 5 -10.56 -1.45 -25.35
CA TRP A 5 -10.51 -1.36 -23.90
C TRP A 5 -9.18 -1.97 -23.45
N GLY A 6 -8.56 -1.38 -22.43
CA GLY A 6 -7.36 -1.91 -21.78
C GLY A 6 -7.65 -2.15 -20.30
N VAL A 7 -6.93 -3.11 -19.72
CA VAL A 7 -6.94 -3.38 -18.29
C VAL A 7 -5.50 -3.28 -17.81
N TRP A 8 -5.29 -2.51 -16.75
CA TRP A 8 -3.98 -2.32 -16.12
C TRP A 8 -4.06 -2.66 -14.65
N ILE A 9 -2.97 -3.21 -14.11
CA ILE A 9 -2.84 -3.50 -12.69
C ILE A 9 -2.00 -2.41 -12.03
N SER A 10 -2.46 -1.92 -10.89
CA SER A 10 -1.72 -0.99 -10.05
C SER A 10 -1.92 -1.32 -8.58
N HIS A 11 -0.86 -1.17 -7.80
CA HIS A 11 -0.85 -1.45 -6.36
C HIS A 11 -0.58 -0.18 -5.56
N ASP A 12 -1.37 0.05 -4.52
CA ASP A 12 -1.06 1.05 -3.51
C ASP A 12 -0.42 0.34 -2.32
N ILE A 13 0.80 0.75 -1.98
CA ILE A 13 1.52 0.22 -0.83
C ILE A 13 1.10 1.03 0.39
N ASP A 14 0.02 0.61 1.02
CA ASP A 14 -0.50 1.27 2.22
C ASP A 14 0.17 0.75 3.51
N HIS A 15 0.37 -0.56 3.57
CA HIS A 15 0.88 -1.24 4.75
C HIS A 15 1.92 -2.27 4.37
N ILE A 16 3.06 -2.28 5.07
CA ILE A 16 4.13 -3.26 4.82
C ILE A 16 3.97 -4.40 5.82
N ARG A 17 3.76 -4.07 7.10
CA ARG A 17 3.68 -5.07 8.19
C ARG A 17 2.70 -4.65 9.25
N VAL A 18 1.93 -5.61 9.78
CA VAL A 18 1.02 -5.40 10.92
C VAL A 18 1.70 -4.69 12.11
N ARG A 19 2.96 -5.04 12.38
CA ARG A 19 3.74 -4.48 13.50
C ARG A 19 3.94 -2.96 13.43
N GLU A 20 3.83 -2.35 12.24
CA GLU A 20 3.94 -0.90 12.10
C GLU A 20 2.80 -0.17 12.82
N HIS A 21 1.71 -0.87 13.14
CA HIS A 21 0.54 -0.32 13.82
C HIS A 21 0.43 -0.67 15.31
N TYR A 22 1.29 -1.55 15.87
CA TYR A 22 1.12 -2.02 17.26
C TYR A 22 1.09 -0.90 18.30
N PHE A 23 1.89 0.15 18.09
CA PHE A 23 2.02 1.26 19.04
C PHE A 23 2.04 2.64 18.36
N ARG A 24 1.74 2.71 17.05
CA ARG A 24 1.84 3.96 16.27
C ARG A 24 0.49 4.58 15.95
N ASP A 25 -0.60 3.80 15.93
CA ASP A 25 -1.94 4.30 15.63
C ASP A 25 -3.05 3.37 16.17
N LEU A 26 -4.30 3.76 15.91
CA LEU A 26 -5.50 3.00 16.27
C LEU A 26 -6.00 2.07 15.15
N PHE A 27 -5.20 1.86 14.09
CA PHE A 27 -5.64 1.10 12.92
C PHE A 27 -6.05 -0.31 13.32
N LEU A 28 -5.21 -1.03 14.07
CA LEU A 28 -5.50 -2.42 14.46
C LEU A 28 -6.68 -2.52 15.41
N PHE A 29 -6.80 -1.57 16.33
CA PHE A 29 -7.94 -1.53 17.25
C PHE A 29 -9.25 -1.35 16.46
N ARG A 30 -9.30 -0.35 15.56
CA ARG A 30 -10.44 -0.13 14.67
C ARG A 30 -10.70 -1.35 13.78
N PHE A 31 -9.67 -1.93 13.19
CA PHE A 31 -9.77 -3.08 12.28
C PHE A 31 -10.39 -4.30 12.99
N LEU A 32 -9.91 -4.61 14.21
CA LEU A 32 -10.44 -5.71 15.01
C LEU A 32 -11.85 -5.40 15.55
N GLY A 33 -12.11 -4.15 15.95
CA GLY A 33 -13.42 -3.71 16.44
C GLY A 33 -14.51 -3.81 15.36
N VAL A 34 -14.26 -3.26 14.17
CA VAL A 34 -15.17 -3.37 13.02
C VAL A 34 -15.37 -4.83 12.62
N SER A 35 -14.29 -5.62 12.58
CA SER A 35 -14.40 -7.05 12.27
C SER A 35 -15.24 -7.81 13.29
N GLY A 36 -15.21 -7.42 14.57
CA GLY A 36 -16.06 -7.97 15.63
C GLY A 36 -17.53 -7.60 15.44
N LEU A 37 -17.82 -6.34 15.14
CA LEU A 37 -19.18 -5.86 14.86
C LEU A 37 -19.80 -6.58 13.66
N GLU A 38 -19.04 -6.87 12.61
CA GLU A 38 -19.52 -7.62 11.44
C GLU A 38 -19.85 -9.08 11.78
N VAL A 39 -19.17 -9.68 12.76
CA VAL A 39 -19.55 -11.00 13.30
C VAL A 39 -20.86 -10.91 14.08
N LEU A 40 -21.00 -9.91 14.96
CA LEU A 40 -22.22 -9.70 15.74
C LEU A 40 -23.45 -9.43 14.85
N LYS A 41 -23.25 -8.75 13.71
CA LYS A 41 -24.28 -8.50 12.70
C LYS A 41 -24.57 -9.71 11.80
N GLY A 42 -23.89 -10.85 12.01
CA GLY A 42 -24.05 -12.05 11.18
C GLY A 42 -23.50 -11.92 9.75
N ARG A 43 -22.78 -10.85 9.44
CA ARG A 43 -22.20 -10.61 8.10
C ARG A 43 -20.88 -11.34 7.89
N ARG A 44 -20.26 -11.81 8.98
CA ARG A 44 -19.01 -12.57 8.97
C ARG A 44 -19.07 -13.73 9.96
N SER A 45 -18.53 -14.89 9.60
CA SER A 45 -18.47 -16.01 10.53
C SER A 45 -17.43 -15.79 11.64
N ALA A 46 -17.72 -16.30 12.85
CA ALA A 46 -16.76 -16.30 13.96
C ALA A 46 -15.48 -17.06 13.61
N LYS A 47 -15.58 -18.13 12.81
CA LYS A 47 -14.43 -18.89 12.29
C LYS A 47 -13.52 -18.01 11.42
N SER A 48 -14.10 -17.19 10.54
CA SER A 48 -13.34 -16.23 9.73
C SER A 48 -12.62 -15.20 10.60
N MET A 49 -13.23 -14.75 11.70
CA MET A 49 -12.61 -13.82 12.64
C MET A 49 -11.46 -14.46 13.42
N ALA A 50 -11.61 -15.71 13.87
CA ALA A 50 -10.52 -16.46 14.52
C ALA A 50 -9.33 -16.64 13.57
N LYS A 51 -9.57 -17.03 12.31
CA LYS A 51 -8.54 -17.16 11.28
C LYS A 51 -7.85 -15.82 11.00
N LEU A 52 -8.61 -14.73 10.94
CA LEU A 52 -8.08 -13.38 10.75
C LEU A 52 -7.11 -13.00 11.87
N LYS A 53 -7.52 -13.18 13.14
CA LYS A 53 -6.65 -12.90 14.30
C LYS A 53 -5.37 -13.74 14.25
N LEU A 54 -5.50 -15.04 14.02
CA LEU A 54 -4.33 -15.93 13.91
C LEU A 54 -3.38 -15.49 12.79
N ASN A 55 -3.90 -15.05 11.65
CA ASN A 55 -3.09 -14.61 10.53
C ASN A 55 -2.46 -13.23 10.76
N LEU A 56 -3.14 -12.27 11.38
CA LEU A 56 -2.60 -10.93 11.66
C LEU A 56 -1.25 -10.98 12.38
N PHE A 57 -1.16 -11.82 13.41
CA PHE A 57 0.04 -11.92 14.25
C PHE A 57 1.12 -12.85 13.68
N LYS A 58 0.88 -13.47 12.51
CA LYS A 58 1.95 -14.20 11.82
C LYS A 58 3.00 -13.22 11.28
N PRO A 59 4.29 -13.60 11.31
CA PRO A 59 5.31 -12.87 10.58
C PRO A 59 4.90 -12.70 9.10
N ASN A 60 5.11 -11.51 8.55
CA ASN A 60 4.90 -11.20 7.14
C ASN A 60 3.46 -11.40 6.63
N SER A 61 2.46 -11.36 7.51
CA SER A 61 1.05 -11.57 7.15
C SER A 61 0.49 -10.59 6.12
N TRP A 62 1.10 -9.40 6.00
CA TRP A 62 0.79 -8.39 4.98
C TRP A 62 1.94 -8.17 3.97
N ASP A 63 3.09 -8.81 4.18
CA ASP A 63 4.27 -8.67 3.32
C ASP A 63 4.20 -9.76 2.23
N ASN A 64 3.45 -9.46 1.16
CA ASN A 64 3.18 -10.38 0.04
C ASN A 64 3.85 -9.94 -1.29
N PHE A 65 4.79 -8.99 -1.23
CA PHE A 65 5.42 -8.42 -2.42
C PHE A 65 6.08 -9.51 -3.30
N ASP A 66 6.81 -10.45 -2.70
CA ASP A 66 7.52 -11.49 -3.46
C ASP A 66 6.53 -12.41 -4.22
N GLU A 67 5.42 -12.77 -3.59
CA GLU A 67 4.38 -13.59 -4.20
C GLU A 67 3.71 -12.86 -5.37
N LEU A 68 3.32 -11.60 -5.16
CA LEU A 68 2.68 -10.78 -6.19
C LEU A 68 3.64 -10.53 -7.37
N MET A 69 4.89 -10.14 -7.10
CA MET A 69 5.91 -9.94 -8.12
C MET A 69 6.15 -11.21 -8.94
N ALA A 70 6.23 -12.37 -8.29
CA ALA A 70 6.43 -13.65 -8.97
C ALA A 70 5.22 -14.01 -9.86
N LEU A 71 4.01 -13.81 -9.36
CA LEU A 71 2.77 -14.06 -10.10
C LEU A 71 2.68 -13.17 -11.34
N GLU A 72 2.89 -11.87 -11.18
CA GLU A 72 2.81 -10.91 -12.29
C GLU A 72 3.86 -11.18 -13.36
N LYS A 73 5.10 -11.49 -12.95
CA LYS A 73 6.15 -11.91 -13.89
C LYS A 73 5.79 -13.19 -14.63
N LYS A 74 5.30 -14.20 -13.91
CA LYS A 74 4.88 -15.49 -14.49
C LYS A 74 3.82 -15.30 -15.57
N HIS A 75 2.89 -14.37 -15.36
CA HIS A 75 1.81 -14.08 -16.29
C HIS A 75 2.10 -12.92 -17.25
N ARG A 76 3.31 -12.33 -17.19
CA ARG A 76 3.74 -11.17 -18.00
C ARG A 76 2.76 -9.99 -17.88
N ILE A 77 2.26 -9.76 -16.68
CA ILE A 77 1.33 -8.66 -16.40
C ILE A 77 2.16 -7.44 -16.00
N PRO A 78 2.14 -6.34 -16.79
CA PRO A 78 2.75 -5.10 -16.37
C PRO A 78 1.94 -4.49 -15.22
N SER A 79 2.63 -3.99 -14.20
CA SER A 79 2.00 -3.32 -13.07
C SER A 79 2.83 -2.13 -12.60
N THR A 80 2.15 -1.18 -11.94
CA THR A 80 2.77 -0.02 -11.31
C THR A 80 2.51 -0.02 -9.82
N TRP A 81 3.55 0.21 -9.03
CA TRP A 81 3.48 0.21 -7.57
C TRP A 81 3.63 1.64 -7.04
N PHE A 82 2.61 2.11 -6.35
CA PHE A 82 2.57 3.44 -5.74
C PHE A 82 2.92 3.33 -4.26
N PHE A 83 3.95 4.04 -3.82
CA PHE A 83 4.33 4.07 -2.41
C PHE A 83 4.42 5.51 -1.90
N ALA A 84 4.04 5.70 -0.64
CA ALA A 84 4.12 7.00 0.00
C ALA A 84 5.48 7.22 0.65
N VAL A 85 5.89 8.49 0.70
CA VAL A 85 7.17 8.93 1.27
C VAL A 85 7.02 9.59 2.65
N ASN A 86 5.79 9.78 3.09
CA ASN A 86 5.43 10.39 4.37
C ASN A 86 4.59 9.41 5.20
N ARG A 87 4.49 9.67 6.50
CA ARG A 87 3.48 9.03 7.37
C ARG A 87 2.24 9.91 7.46
N GLY A 88 1.09 9.29 7.67
CA GLY A 88 -0.17 9.99 7.84
C GLY A 88 -1.32 9.26 7.17
N LYS A 89 -2.55 9.62 7.52
CA LYS A 89 -3.77 9.05 6.91
C LYS A 89 -3.84 7.51 6.96
N SER A 90 -3.35 6.93 8.06
CA SER A 90 -3.22 5.47 8.27
C SER A 90 -2.03 4.79 7.58
N LEU A 91 -1.16 5.54 6.88
CA LEU A 91 0.16 5.08 6.45
C LEU A 91 1.16 5.25 7.59
N SER A 92 1.73 4.14 8.06
CA SER A 92 2.50 4.11 9.33
C SER A 92 3.93 3.58 9.21
N TYR A 93 4.31 3.04 8.05
CA TYR A 93 5.70 2.67 7.77
C TYR A 93 6.61 3.91 7.61
N THR A 94 7.91 3.78 7.90
CA THR A 94 8.91 4.82 7.60
C THR A 94 9.46 4.72 6.19
N ILE A 95 10.15 5.78 5.76
CA ILE A 95 10.90 5.77 4.51
C ILE A 95 11.99 4.67 4.51
N GLU A 96 12.61 4.39 5.65
CA GLU A 96 13.59 3.30 5.81
C GLU A 96 12.93 1.92 5.70
N GLU A 97 11.71 1.76 6.20
CA GLU A 97 10.95 0.50 6.12
C GLU A 97 10.52 0.19 4.66
N ILE A 98 10.15 1.20 3.87
CA ILE A 98 9.73 1.02 2.46
C ILE A 98 10.89 0.94 1.47
N THR A 99 12.04 1.57 1.77
CA THR A 99 13.20 1.62 0.85
C THR A 99 13.66 0.24 0.35
N PRO A 100 13.79 -0.82 1.20
CA PRO A 100 14.14 -2.16 0.72
C PRO A 100 13.12 -2.75 -0.25
N VAL A 101 11.82 -2.50 -0.02
CA VAL A 101 10.73 -2.97 -0.90
C VAL A 101 10.81 -2.26 -2.25
N VAL A 102 11.01 -0.94 -2.24
CA VAL A 102 11.19 -0.13 -3.44
C VAL A 102 12.37 -0.63 -4.27
N LYS A 103 13.53 -0.86 -3.65
CA LYS A 103 14.70 -1.41 -4.34
C LYS A 103 14.41 -2.77 -4.95
N LYS A 104 13.71 -3.65 -4.22
CA LYS A 104 13.30 -4.96 -4.71
C LYS A 104 12.40 -4.85 -5.94
N LEU A 105 11.40 -3.97 -5.92
CA LEU A 105 10.50 -3.71 -7.06
C LEU A 105 11.27 -3.17 -8.27
N GLN A 106 12.21 -2.24 -8.06
CA GLN A 106 13.07 -1.70 -9.14
C GLN A 106 13.95 -2.79 -9.76
N ILE A 107 14.65 -3.59 -8.95
CA ILE A 107 15.43 -4.75 -9.42
C ILE A 107 14.51 -5.75 -10.15
N GLY A 108 13.27 -5.86 -9.68
CA GLY A 108 12.23 -6.65 -10.28
C GLY A 108 11.77 -6.16 -11.66
N GLY A 109 12.11 -4.93 -12.06
CA GLY A 109 11.69 -4.33 -13.33
C GLY A 109 10.26 -3.75 -13.30
N PHE A 110 9.68 -3.55 -12.11
CA PHE A 110 8.36 -2.94 -11.97
C PHE A 110 8.42 -1.41 -12.04
N ASP A 111 7.36 -0.80 -12.56
CA ASP A 111 7.21 0.65 -12.54
C ASP A 111 6.82 1.15 -11.15
N LEU A 112 7.33 2.33 -10.79
CA LEU A 112 7.08 2.97 -9.51
C LEU A 112 6.42 4.33 -9.69
N GLY A 113 5.47 4.62 -8.80
CA GLY A 113 4.78 5.90 -8.73
C GLY A 113 4.71 6.44 -7.31
N LEU A 114 4.45 7.74 -7.20
CA LEU A 114 4.28 8.40 -5.91
C LEU A 114 2.87 8.15 -5.39
N HIS A 115 2.75 7.61 -4.18
CA HIS A 115 1.47 7.59 -3.47
C HIS A 115 1.32 8.88 -2.66
N GLY A 116 0.76 9.91 -3.30
CA GLY A 116 0.69 11.25 -2.74
C GLY A 116 -0.25 11.34 -1.55
N GLN A 117 0.12 12.08 -0.51
CA GLN A 117 -0.75 12.33 0.65
C GLN A 117 -1.21 13.78 0.72
N ARG A 118 -0.55 14.70 0.01
CA ARG A 118 -0.83 16.14 0.05
C ARG A 118 -1.28 16.59 -1.33
N TYR A 119 -2.31 17.44 -1.38
CA TYR A 119 -2.90 17.90 -2.65
C TYR A 119 -3.19 19.40 -2.67
N ALA A 120 -3.33 20.03 -1.51
CA ALA A 120 -3.65 21.45 -1.38
C ALA A 120 -2.45 22.33 -0.97
N ASP A 121 -1.31 21.72 -0.60
CA ASP A 121 -0.11 22.43 -0.18
C ASP A 121 1.03 22.12 -1.17
N GLU A 122 1.37 23.11 -1.99
CA GLU A 122 2.42 23.01 -3.00
C GLU A 122 3.78 22.65 -2.40
N LYS A 123 4.13 23.20 -1.22
CA LYS A 123 5.43 22.93 -0.58
C LYS A 123 5.52 21.48 -0.16
N GLU A 124 4.44 20.93 0.38
CA GLU A 124 4.39 19.54 0.79
C GLU A 124 4.32 18.58 -0.40
N ILE A 125 3.62 18.93 -1.49
CA ILE A 125 3.66 18.17 -2.75
C ILE A 125 5.08 18.11 -3.31
N ARG A 126 5.77 19.26 -3.33
CA ARG A 126 7.16 19.34 -3.79
C ARG A 126 8.08 18.50 -2.92
N ARG A 127 7.87 18.51 -1.60
CA ARG A 127 8.61 17.67 -0.66
C ARG A 127 8.39 16.18 -0.95
N GLU A 128 7.16 15.76 -1.23
CA GLU A 128 6.85 14.37 -1.60
C GLU A 128 7.60 13.94 -2.87
N PHE A 129 7.62 14.81 -3.87
CA PHE A 129 8.35 14.59 -5.12
C PHE A 129 9.86 14.43 -4.90
N GLU A 130 10.49 15.35 -4.15
CA GLU A 130 11.94 15.29 -3.90
C GLU A 130 12.34 14.08 -3.04
N LEU A 131 11.53 13.70 -2.05
CA LEU A 131 11.77 12.49 -1.27
C LEU A 131 11.65 11.22 -2.12
N PHE A 132 10.68 11.17 -3.03
CA PHE A 132 10.56 10.06 -3.97
C PHE A 132 11.81 9.93 -4.84
N LYS A 133 12.29 11.05 -5.39
CA LYS A 133 13.53 11.09 -6.19
C LYS A 133 14.73 10.62 -5.38
N LYS A 134 14.84 11.05 -4.12
CA LYS A 134 15.91 10.62 -3.22
C LYS A 134 15.91 9.11 -2.97
N VAL A 135 14.73 8.50 -2.81
CA VAL A 135 14.61 7.05 -2.53
C VAL A 135 14.83 6.19 -3.77
N THR A 136 14.28 6.61 -4.91
CA THR A 136 14.27 5.79 -6.13
C THR A 136 15.42 6.11 -7.10
N GLY A 137 16.06 7.27 -6.96
CA GLY A 137 16.99 7.82 -7.93
C GLY A 137 16.33 8.29 -9.24
N LYS A 138 14.99 8.30 -9.32
CA LYS A 138 14.22 8.62 -10.52
C LYS A 138 13.05 9.54 -10.19
N GLU A 139 12.58 10.27 -11.19
CA GLU A 139 11.33 11.02 -11.05
C GLU A 139 10.13 10.07 -11.05
N PRO A 140 9.07 10.35 -10.27
CA PRO A 140 7.86 9.55 -10.30
C PRO A 140 7.21 9.63 -11.68
N LYS A 141 6.97 8.48 -12.31
CA LYS A 141 6.29 8.39 -13.62
C LYS A 141 4.78 8.63 -13.54
N GLY A 142 4.24 8.62 -12.33
CA GLY A 142 2.83 8.83 -12.06
C GLY A 142 2.59 9.06 -10.57
N ILE A 143 1.40 9.57 -10.25
CA ILE A 143 0.95 9.81 -8.90
C ILE A 143 -0.42 9.17 -8.69
N ARG A 144 -0.61 8.54 -7.53
CA ARG A 144 -1.92 8.08 -7.05
C ARG A 144 -2.17 8.65 -5.67
N MET A 145 -3.25 9.41 -5.51
CA MET A 145 -3.55 10.06 -4.24
C MET A 145 -4.11 9.06 -3.22
N HIS A 146 -3.58 9.08 -2.00
CA HIS A 146 -4.08 8.32 -0.87
C HIS A 146 -5.43 8.90 -0.42
N TYR A 147 -6.50 8.15 -0.69
CA TYR A 147 -7.92 8.55 -0.68
C TYR A 147 -8.32 9.61 -1.71
N LEU A 148 -9.57 9.50 -2.19
CA LEU A 148 -10.23 10.58 -2.90
C LEU A 148 -10.45 11.74 -1.92
N GLN A 149 -9.76 12.85 -2.14
CA GLN A 149 -9.91 14.06 -1.36
C GLN A 149 -10.66 15.07 -2.22
N MET A 150 -11.86 15.42 -1.77
CA MET A 150 -12.71 16.42 -2.43
C MET A 150 -12.60 17.72 -1.65
N ASN A 151 -12.42 18.82 -2.38
CA ASN A 151 -12.56 20.19 -1.89
C ASN A 151 -14.00 20.66 -2.02
#